data_AF-A0A812TGS1-F1
#
_entry.id   AF-A0A812TGS1-F1
#
_cell.length_a   1.000
_cell.length_b   1.000
_cell.length_c   1.000
_cell.angle_alpha   90.00
_cell.angle_beta   90.00
_cell.angle_gamma   90.00
#
_symmetry.space_group_name_H-M   'P 1'
#
loop_
_entity.id
_entity.type
_entity.pdbx_description
1 polymer ?
#
loop_
_entity_poly.entity_id
_entity_poly.type
_entity_poly.pdbx_seq_one_letter_code
_entity_poly.pdbx_strand_id
1 'polypeptide(L)'
;YDFVGRNVTLETNRDHNESYSLECAYINPVFRGDFQVVCRYGNLTGDFSACIGDPCPYGTNIEVIVGWQSAVKENPYGQVDHGTTWTEDCSGINNEFTGDVTMTCIGGHFSYDSSACVQQEVGCLPTGEGQQIVVGNETKVLRPTSAVALGVDFAVDCGDFLANYVGTVSGTCSTMGSYV
;
A
#
# COMPACT_ATOMS: atom_id res chain seq x y z
N TYR A 1 4.29 -14.70 -1.99
CA TYR A 1 4.31 -15.82 -2.95
C TYR A 1 5.71 -16.39 -2.95
N ASP A 2 5.93 -17.55 -2.34
CA ASP A 2 7.24 -18.21 -2.32
C ASP A 2 7.47 -18.94 -3.63
N PHE A 3 8.52 -18.53 -4.36
CA PHE A 3 8.90 -19.12 -5.64
C PHE A 3 9.77 -20.36 -5.40
N VAL A 4 9.20 -21.55 -5.56
CA VAL A 4 9.97 -22.81 -5.56
C VAL A 4 10.36 -23.13 -6.99
N GLY A 5 11.62 -22.86 -7.35
CA GLY A 5 12.18 -23.30 -8.62
C GLY A 5 12.24 -24.83 -8.70
N ARG A 6 11.88 -25.42 -9.83
CA ARG A 6 12.08 -26.85 -10.07
C ARG A 6 13.50 -27.16 -10.53
N ASN A 7 14.03 -28.29 -10.07
CA ASN A 7 15.29 -28.83 -10.59
C ASN A 7 15.05 -29.51 -11.95
N VAL A 8 15.91 -29.23 -12.92
CA VAL A 8 15.91 -29.94 -14.21
C VAL A 8 16.75 -31.20 -14.08
N THR A 9 16.14 -32.36 -14.34
CA THR A 9 16.85 -33.63 -14.50
C THR A 9 16.68 -34.12 -15.93
N LEU A 10 17.76 -34.57 -16.55
CA LEU A 10 17.72 -35.19 -17.86
C LEU A 10 17.16 -36.61 -17.77
N GLU A 11 16.14 -36.92 -18.57
CA GLU A 11 15.58 -38.28 -18.67
C GLU A 11 16.45 -39.24 -19.49
N THR A 12 17.41 -38.71 -20.26
CA THR A 12 18.32 -39.48 -21.10
C THR A 12 19.73 -38.92 -21.07
N ASN A 13 20.72 -39.77 -21.34
CA ASN A 13 22.11 -39.34 -21.49
C ASN A 13 22.23 -38.37 -22.68
N ARG A 14 22.90 -37.24 -22.49
CA ARG A 14 23.08 -36.20 -23.49
C ARG A 14 24.54 -36.06 -23.86
N ASP A 15 24.79 -35.87 -25.15
CA ASP A 15 26.15 -35.70 -25.65
C ASP A 15 26.76 -34.38 -25.16
N HIS A 16 28.08 -34.36 -25.05
CA HIS A 16 28.80 -33.14 -24.71
C HIS A 16 28.55 -32.04 -25.76
N ASN A 17 28.24 -30.83 -25.30
CA ASN A 17 27.79 -29.68 -26.11
C ASN A 17 26.43 -29.88 -26.80
N GLU A 18 25.68 -30.94 -26.51
CA GLU A 18 24.29 -31.03 -26.95
C GLU A 18 23.47 -29.95 -26.25
N SER A 19 22.61 -29.28 -27.01
CA SER A 19 21.71 -28.25 -26.53
C SER A 19 20.26 -28.60 -26.81
N TYR A 20 19.37 -28.29 -25.87
CA TYR A 20 17.94 -28.48 -26.04
C TYR A 20 17.16 -27.31 -25.42
N SER A 21 15.95 -27.11 -25.92
CA SER A 21 15.05 -26.05 -25.50
C SER A 21 14.08 -26.57 -24.45
N LEU A 22 13.89 -25.83 -23.37
CA LEU A 22 12.87 -26.07 -22.36
C LEU A 22 12.00 -24.82 -22.20
N GLU A 23 10.71 -25.02 -21.98
CA GLU A 23 9.79 -23.94 -21.66
C GLU A 23 10.11 -23.37 -20.26
N CYS A 24 10.13 -22.05 -20.11
CA CYS A 24 10.34 -21.39 -18.82
C CYS A 24 9.27 -21.77 -17.80
N ALA A 25 8.03 -21.99 -18.27
CA ALA A 25 6.90 -22.44 -17.48
C ALA A 25 7.13 -23.79 -16.78
N TYR A 26 8.03 -24.63 -17.33
CA TYR A 26 8.43 -25.89 -16.69
C TYR A 26 9.14 -25.67 -15.36
N ILE A 27 9.95 -24.61 -15.25
CA ILE A 27 10.69 -24.27 -14.03
C ILE A 27 9.82 -23.48 -13.07
N ASN A 28 9.11 -22.49 -13.61
CA ASN A 28 8.22 -21.63 -12.86
C ASN A 28 7.03 -21.23 -13.75
N PRO A 29 5.80 -21.62 -13.39
CA PRO A 29 4.63 -21.44 -14.25
C PRO A 29 4.24 -19.99 -14.51
N VAL A 30 4.81 -19.01 -13.78
CA VAL A 30 4.57 -17.58 -14.02
C VAL A 30 5.55 -16.94 -15.00
N PHE A 31 6.36 -17.74 -15.69
CA PHE A 31 7.29 -17.29 -16.72
C PHE A 31 6.95 -17.94 -18.06
N ARG A 32 7.08 -17.16 -19.12
CA ARG A 32 6.92 -17.59 -20.51
C ARG A 32 8.22 -17.45 -21.29
N GLY A 33 8.24 -18.09 -22.46
CA GLY A 33 9.41 -18.20 -23.31
C GLY A 33 10.08 -19.55 -23.16
N ASP A 34 11.18 -19.70 -23.88
CA ASP A 34 11.99 -20.91 -23.92
C ASP A 34 13.43 -20.56 -23.59
N PHE A 35 14.09 -21.41 -22.81
CA PHE A 35 15.51 -21.27 -22.50
C PHE A 35 16.29 -22.48 -23.02
N GLN A 36 17.54 -22.22 -23.42
CA GLN A 36 18.43 -23.27 -23.90
C GLN A 36 19.23 -23.83 -22.73
N VAL A 37 19.27 -25.15 -22.63
CA VAL A 37 20.16 -25.88 -21.72
C VAL A 37 21.22 -26.59 -22.54
N VAL A 38 22.47 -26.51 -22.08
CA VAL A 38 23.63 -27.15 -22.71
C VAL A 38 24.33 -28.04 -21.68
N CYS A 39 24.66 -29.27 -22.08
CA CYS A 39 25.52 -30.16 -21.28
C CYS A 39 27.00 -29.85 -21.57
N ARG A 40 27.74 -29.33 -20.59
CA ARG A 40 29.19 -29.07 -20.68
C ARG A 40 29.91 -29.78 -19.54
N TYR A 41 30.86 -30.65 -19.90
CA TYR A 41 31.67 -31.43 -18.96
C TYR A 41 30.84 -32.12 -17.84
N GLY A 42 29.70 -32.72 -18.20
CA GLY A 42 28.82 -33.41 -17.24
C GLY A 42 27.96 -32.49 -16.38
N ASN A 43 27.95 -31.17 -16.64
CA ASN A 43 27.12 -30.19 -15.96
C ASN A 43 26.13 -29.56 -16.93
N LEU A 44 24.91 -29.33 -16.46
CA LEU A 44 23.91 -28.58 -17.22
C LEU A 44 24.05 -27.10 -16.93
N THR A 45 24.18 -26.30 -17.98
CA THR A 45 24.18 -24.83 -17.92
C THR A 45 23.04 -24.31 -18.78
N GLY A 46 22.22 -23.39 -18.24
CA GLY A 46 21.12 -22.78 -18.97
C GLY A 46 21.22 -21.26 -19.01
N ASP A 47 20.77 -20.66 -20.11
CA ASP A 47 20.59 -19.20 -20.25
C ASP A 47 19.11 -18.85 -20.15
N PHE A 48 18.72 -18.25 -19.01
CA PHE A 48 17.33 -17.91 -18.70
C PHE A 48 16.95 -16.48 -19.12
N SER A 49 17.81 -15.76 -19.85
CA SER A 49 17.52 -14.38 -20.28
C SER A 49 16.27 -14.25 -21.16
N ALA A 50 15.87 -15.33 -21.83
CA ALA A 50 14.64 -15.42 -22.61
C ALA A 50 13.37 -15.71 -21.77
N CYS A 51 13.52 -16.03 -20.48
CA CYS A 51 12.38 -16.23 -19.58
C CYS A 51 11.84 -14.90 -19.09
N ILE A 52 10.64 -14.55 -19.55
CA ILE A 52 9.97 -13.30 -19.23
C ILE A 52 8.78 -13.63 -18.32
N GLY A 53 8.64 -12.90 -17.21
CA GLY A 53 7.48 -13.10 -16.33
C GLY A 53 6.17 -12.79 -17.05
N ASP A 54 5.10 -13.47 -16.64
CA ASP A 54 3.80 -13.29 -17.24
C ASP A 54 3.26 -11.88 -16.99
N PRO A 55 2.70 -11.24 -18.02
CA PRO A 55 2.07 -9.95 -17.88
C PRO A 55 0.74 -10.11 -17.14
N CYS A 56 0.34 -9.09 -16.43
CA CYS A 56 -0.94 -9.06 -15.75
C CYS A 56 -2.05 -8.73 -16.77
N PRO A 57 -3.10 -9.56 -16.84
CA PRO A 57 -4.17 -9.36 -17.81
C PRO A 57 -4.98 -8.10 -17.55
N TYR A 58 -5.62 -7.59 -18.61
CA TYR A 58 -6.59 -6.50 -18.49
C TYR A 58 -7.78 -6.92 -17.63
N GLY A 59 -8.33 -5.98 -16.84
CA GLY A 59 -9.46 -6.24 -15.95
C GLY A 59 -9.11 -7.04 -14.70
N THR A 60 -7.83 -7.35 -14.47
CA THR A 60 -7.37 -7.83 -13.17
C THR A 60 -7.63 -6.73 -12.13
N ASN A 61 -8.15 -7.14 -10.98
CA ASN A 61 -8.37 -6.23 -9.86
C ASN A 61 -7.74 -6.81 -8.59
N ILE A 62 -7.52 -5.94 -7.62
CA ILE A 62 -7.01 -6.32 -6.31
C ILE A 62 -7.65 -5.44 -5.25
N GLU A 63 -7.99 -6.05 -4.12
CA GLU A 63 -8.43 -5.31 -2.94
C GLU A 63 -7.20 -4.75 -2.21
N VAL A 64 -7.12 -3.42 -2.18
CA VAL A 64 -6.05 -2.68 -1.50
C VAL A 64 -6.58 -2.19 -0.16
N ILE A 65 -5.81 -2.41 0.91
CA ILE A 65 -6.16 -2.02 2.26
C ILE A 65 -5.25 -0.87 2.72
N VAL A 66 -5.86 0.21 3.20
CA VAL A 66 -5.20 1.38 3.79
C VAL A 66 -5.85 1.70 5.14
N GLY A 67 -5.12 1.46 6.22
CA GLY A 67 -5.66 1.56 7.57
C GLY A 67 -6.79 0.55 7.79
N TRP A 68 -8.00 1.03 8.05
CA TRP A 68 -9.21 0.22 8.27
C TRP A 68 -10.17 0.19 7.07
N GLN A 69 -9.83 0.86 5.97
CA GLN A 69 -10.66 0.86 4.76
C GLN A 69 -9.98 0.05 3.65
N SER A 70 -10.80 -0.49 2.75
CA SER A 70 -10.34 -1.16 1.55
C SER A 70 -11.04 -0.62 0.31
N ALA A 71 -10.37 -0.71 -0.82
CA ALA A 71 -10.95 -0.40 -2.13
C ALA A 71 -10.45 -1.40 -3.17
N VAL A 72 -11.33 -1.77 -4.10
CA VAL A 72 -10.96 -2.56 -5.27
C VAL A 72 -10.31 -1.64 -6.29
N LYS A 73 -9.07 -1.93 -6.66
CA LYS A 73 -8.31 -1.20 -7.67
C LYS A 73 -8.16 -2.05 -8.93
N GLU A 74 -8.39 -1.41 -10.06
CA GLU A 74 -8.20 -1.99 -11.40
C GLU A 74 -6.93 -1.41 -12.02
N ASN A 75 -6.35 -2.15 -12.96
CA ASN A 75 -5.22 -1.65 -13.72
C ASN A 75 -5.67 -0.67 -14.82
N PRO A 76 -5.08 0.53 -14.90
CA PRO A 76 -5.51 1.58 -15.81
C PRO A 76 -4.97 1.46 -17.26
N TYR A 77 -4.05 0.52 -17.54
CA TYR A 77 -3.22 0.54 -18.77
C TYR A 77 -3.44 -0.62 -19.75
N GLY A 78 -4.49 -1.43 -19.61
CA GLY A 78 -4.65 -2.60 -20.49
C GLY A 78 -3.92 -3.82 -19.94
N GLN A 79 -3.15 -4.53 -20.76
CA GLN A 79 -2.24 -5.57 -20.26
C GLN A 79 -0.96 -4.91 -19.73
N VAL A 80 -0.52 -5.28 -18.53
CA VAL A 80 0.67 -4.68 -17.88
C VAL A 80 1.81 -5.68 -17.85
N ASP A 81 2.98 -5.29 -18.32
CA ASP A 81 4.15 -6.16 -18.33
C ASP A 81 4.63 -6.49 -16.91
N HIS A 82 5.17 -7.70 -16.75
CA HIS A 82 5.79 -8.15 -15.51
C HIS A 82 6.86 -7.16 -15.02
N GLY A 83 6.86 -6.89 -13.72
CA GLY A 83 7.80 -5.96 -13.08
C GLY A 83 7.41 -4.50 -13.22
N THR A 84 6.39 -4.16 -14.00
CA THR A 84 5.88 -2.79 -14.08
C THR A 84 5.26 -2.38 -12.76
N THR A 85 5.58 -1.16 -12.32
CA THR A 85 5.04 -0.53 -11.13
C THR A 85 4.27 0.74 -11.45
N TRP A 86 3.22 1.03 -10.70
CA TRP A 86 2.51 2.31 -10.72
C TRP A 86 2.02 2.65 -9.32
N THR A 87 1.51 3.88 -9.14
CA THR A 87 1.04 4.36 -7.84
C THR A 87 -0.43 4.71 -7.84
N GLU A 88 -1.06 4.55 -6.68
CA GLU A 88 -2.44 4.95 -6.39
C GLU A 88 -2.45 5.78 -5.10
N ASP A 89 -3.16 6.90 -5.10
CA ASP A 89 -3.24 7.79 -3.93
C ASP A 89 -3.95 7.10 -2.76
N CYS A 90 -3.32 7.10 -1.58
CA CYS A 90 -3.88 6.54 -0.35
C CYS A 90 -5.22 7.20 0.02
N SER A 91 -5.36 8.51 -0.23
CA SER A 91 -6.56 9.29 0.08
C SER A 91 -7.77 8.87 -0.75
N GLY A 92 -7.52 8.28 -1.93
CA GLY A 92 -8.56 7.68 -2.77
C GLY A 92 -9.10 6.34 -2.24
N ILE A 93 -8.48 5.78 -1.20
CA ILE A 93 -8.90 4.54 -0.52
C ILE A 93 -9.39 4.86 0.90
N ASN A 94 -8.59 5.64 1.64
CA ASN A 94 -8.91 6.14 2.96
C ASN A 94 -8.51 7.62 3.04
N ASN A 95 -9.50 8.50 3.11
CA ASN A 95 -9.29 9.95 3.08
C ASN A 95 -8.56 10.49 4.33
N GLU A 96 -8.39 9.69 5.37
CA GLU A 96 -7.56 10.00 6.53
C GLU A 96 -6.09 9.63 6.32
N PHE A 97 -5.69 9.17 5.13
CA PHE A 97 -4.31 8.80 4.82
C PHE A 97 -3.79 9.60 3.61
N THR A 98 -2.49 9.85 3.62
CA THR A 98 -1.74 10.48 2.53
C THR A 98 -0.53 9.63 2.15
N GLY A 99 0.06 9.92 0.99
CA GLY A 99 1.08 9.10 0.35
C GLY A 99 0.50 8.27 -0.79
N ASP A 100 1.29 7.31 -1.26
CA ASP A 100 0.94 6.47 -2.40
C ASP A 100 1.06 4.98 -2.06
N VAL A 101 0.08 4.20 -2.52
CA VAL A 101 0.20 2.75 -2.62
C VAL A 101 1.01 2.43 -3.88
N THR A 102 2.07 1.63 -3.74
CA THR A 102 2.81 1.12 -4.90
C THR A 102 2.20 -0.20 -5.35
N MET A 103 1.76 -0.25 -6.60
CA MET A 103 1.20 -1.42 -7.26
C MET A 103 2.28 -2.06 -8.14
N THR A 104 2.36 -3.38 -8.19
CA THR A 104 3.33 -4.11 -9.02
C THR A 104 2.67 -5.30 -9.71
N CYS A 105 2.95 -5.47 -11.00
CA CYS A 105 2.62 -6.71 -11.69
C CYS A 105 3.73 -7.76 -11.47
N ILE A 106 3.41 -8.88 -10.82
CA ILE A 106 4.34 -9.96 -10.53
C ILE A 106 3.74 -11.27 -11.00
N GLY A 107 4.21 -11.73 -12.16
CA GLY A 107 3.96 -13.08 -12.68
C GLY A 107 2.47 -13.33 -12.94
N GLY A 108 1.83 -12.42 -13.68
CA GLY A 108 0.40 -12.48 -13.99
C GLY A 108 -0.53 -11.98 -12.88
N HIS A 109 0.00 -11.62 -11.70
CA HIS A 109 -0.79 -11.18 -10.55
C HIS A 109 -0.41 -9.78 -10.08
N PHE A 110 -1.39 -9.04 -9.55
CA PHE A 110 -1.11 -7.79 -8.85
C PHE A 110 -0.67 -8.04 -7.41
N SER A 111 0.27 -7.21 -6.99
CA SER A 111 0.67 -7.04 -5.61
C SER A 111 0.69 -5.54 -5.32
N TYR A 112 0.53 -5.19 -4.05
CA TYR A 112 0.61 -3.80 -3.61
C TYR A 112 1.41 -3.68 -2.32
N ASP A 113 1.98 -2.50 -2.12
CA ASP A 113 2.62 -2.07 -0.89
C ASP A 113 2.02 -0.72 -0.47
N SER A 114 1.31 -0.72 0.66
CA SER A 114 0.70 0.48 1.26
C SER A 114 1.50 1.03 2.45
N SER A 115 2.74 0.58 2.66
CA SER A 115 3.59 1.04 3.78
C SER A 115 3.94 2.53 3.73
N ALA A 116 3.87 3.14 2.55
CA ALA A 116 4.04 4.58 2.38
C ALA A 116 2.76 5.39 2.67
N CYS A 117 1.61 4.73 2.89
CA CYS A 117 0.40 5.39 3.38
C CYS A 117 0.56 5.73 4.86
N VAL A 118 0.59 7.02 5.15
CA VAL A 118 0.64 7.52 6.53
C VAL A 118 -0.67 8.22 6.86
N GLN A 119 -1.15 8.03 8.07
CA GLN A 119 -2.35 8.71 8.52
C GLN A 119 -2.10 10.23 8.47
N GLN A 120 -2.97 10.95 7.76
CA GLN A 120 -2.97 12.38 7.70
C GLN A 120 -3.53 12.92 9.01
N GLU A 121 -2.64 13.48 9.81
CA GLU A 121 -3.01 14.23 11.01
C GLU A 121 -3.65 15.56 10.59
N VAL A 122 -4.98 15.60 10.52
CA VAL A 122 -5.75 16.79 10.11
C VAL A 122 -5.82 17.86 11.21
N GLY A 123 -5.26 17.57 12.38
CA GLY A 123 -5.43 18.38 13.58
C GLY A 123 -6.85 18.29 14.11
N CYS A 124 -7.36 19.38 14.68
CA CYS A 124 -8.61 19.41 15.43
C CYS A 124 -9.64 20.21 14.65
N LEU A 125 -10.78 19.59 14.37
CA LEU A 125 -11.88 20.21 13.63
C LEU A 125 -12.97 20.71 14.60
N PRO A 126 -13.70 21.79 14.25
CA PRO A 126 -14.83 22.28 15.04
C PRO A 126 -15.98 21.25 15.15
N THR A 127 -16.04 20.29 14.22
CA THR A 127 -17.04 19.23 14.14
C THR A 127 -16.53 17.87 14.65
N GLY A 128 -15.30 17.77 15.14
CA GLY A 128 -14.73 16.53 15.69
C GLY A 128 -15.35 16.11 17.02
N GLU A 129 -14.89 15.00 17.63
CA GLU A 129 -15.45 14.53 18.90
C GLU A 129 -15.34 15.58 20.02
N GLY A 130 -14.25 16.35 20.07
CA GLY A 130 -14.00 17.30 21.15
C GLY A 130 -13.51 16.65 22.43
N GLN A 131 -13.07 17.47 23.39
CA GLN A 131 -12.67 17.00 24.72
C GLN A 131 -13.68 17.42 25.76
N GLN A 132 -14.12 16.49 26.60
CA GLN A 132 -14.97 16.83 27.73
C GLN A 132 -14.16 17.61 28.78
N ILE A 133 -14.63 18.79 29.11
CA ILE A 133 -14.11 19.67 30.16
C ILE A 133 -15.24 20.02 31.13
N VAL A 134 -14.89 20.33 32.37
CA VAL A 134 -15.86 20.79 33.38
C VAL A 134 -15.66 22.29 33.59
N VAL A 135 -16.70 23.07 33.33
CA VAL A 135 -16.72 24.52 33.57
C VAL A 135 -17.78 24.79 34.64
N GLY A 136 -17.32 25.07 35.87
CA GLY A 136 -18.20 25.16 37.03
C GLY A 136 -18.79 23.80 37.39
N ASN A 137 -20.12 23.67 37.26
CA ASN A 137 -20.86 22.43 37.54
C ASN A 137 -21.39 21.75 36.26
N GLU A 138 -21.01 22.23 35.08
CA GLU A 138 -21.44 21.67 33.80
C GLU A 138 -20.28 21.01 33.04
N THR A 139 -20.56 19.86 32.43
CA THR A 139 -19.66 19.25 31.45
C THR A 139 -19.92 19.85 30.08
N LYS A 140 -18.87 20.37 29.46
CA LYS A 140 -18.89 20.96 28.10
C LYS A 140 -17.89 20.23 27.23
N VAL A 141 -18.06 20.36 25.92
CA VAL A 141 -17.15 19.78 24.94
C VAL A 141 -16.30 20.91 24.36
N LEU A 142 -15.01 20.89 24.66
CA LEU A 142 -14.02 21.79 24.09
C LEU A 142 -13.74 21.39 22.64
N ARG A 143 -13.96 22.33 21.73
CA ARG A 143 -13.64 22.22 20.29
C ARG A 143 -13.15 23.57 19.80
N PRO A 144 -12.22 23.62 18.84
CA PRO A 144 -11.84 24.89 18.25
C PRO A 144 -12.99 25.47 17.43
N THR A 145 -13.05 26.78 17.26
CA THR A 145 -14.07 27.46 16.43
C THR A 145 -13.80 27.34 14.93
N SER A 146 -12.57 26.99 14.55
CA SER A 146 -12.13 26.72 13.18
C SER A 146 -11.18 25.52 13.17
N ALA A 147 -10.83 24.98 12.00
CA ALA A 147 -9.83 23.92 11.93
C ALA A 147 -8.48 24.42 12.50
N VAL A 148 -7.85 23.60 13.35
CA VAL A 148 -6.57 23.89 14.00
C VAL A 148 -5.59 22.79 13.64
N ALA A 149 -4.41 23.16 13.14
CA ALA A 149 -3.39 22.18 12.77
C ALA A 149 -2.85 21.42 13.99
N LEU A 150 -2.25 20.24 13.75
CA LEU A 150 -1.58 19.46 14.78
C LEU A 150 -0.51 20.29 15.51
N GLY A 151 -0.48 20.18 16.84
CA GLY A 151 0.48 20.86 17.72
C GLY A 151 0.21 22.36 17.88
N VAL A 152 -0.88 22.88 17.33
CA VAL A 152 -1.27 24.28 17.48
C VAL A 152 -2.27 24.44 18.61
N ASP A 153 -2.04 25.46 19.42
CA ASP A 153 -2.93 25.86 20.50
C ASP A 153 -4.15 26.60 19.96
N PHE A 154 -5.29 26.38 20.58
CA PHE A 154 -6.50 27.16 20.36
C PHE A 154 -7.12 27.56 21.69
N ALA A 155 -7.91 28.62 21.66
CA ALA A 155 -8.63 29.12 22.83
C ALA A 155 -10.11 29.31 22.50
N VAL A 156 -10.96 29.00 23.47
CA VAL A 156 -12.41 29.20 23.43
C VAL A 156 -12.80 30.08 24.61
N ASP A 157 -13.73 31.01 24.40
CA ASP A 157 -14.21 31.89 25.47
C ASP A 157 -15.08 31.09 26.44
N CYS A 158 -14.85 31.26 27.74
CA CYS A 158 -15.69 30.67 28.78
C CYS A 158 -17.15 31.12 28.66
N GLY A 159 -17.39 32.33 28.14
CA GLY A 159 -18.72 32.88 27.87
C GLY A 159 -19.51 32.08 26.83
N ASP A 160 -18.84 31.40 25.89
CA ASP A 160 -19.48 30.54 24.89
C ASP A 160 -20.06 29.27 25.53
N PHE A 161 -19.50 28.83 26.65
CA PHE A 161 -20.00 27.69 27.41
C PHE A 161 -21.12 28.09 28.38
N LEU A 162 -20.90 29.17 29.13
CA LEU A 162 -21.77 29.69 30.18
C LEU A 162 -21.65 31.21 30.27
N ALA A 163 -22.75 31.92 30.02
CA ALA A 163 -22.79 33.39 29.86
C ALA A 163 -22.28 34.20 31.08
N ASN A 164 -22.16 33.59 32.26
CA ASN A 164 -21.67 34.20 33.48
C ASN A 164 -20.19 33.89 33.80
N TYR A 165 -19.51 33.15 32.93
CA TYR A 165 -18.08 32.87 33.07
C TYR A 165 -17.28 33.77 32.13
N VAL A 166 -16.13 34.23 32.61
CA VAL A 166 -15.19 35.07 31.85
C VAL A 166 -13.83 34.40 31.82
N GLY A 167 -13.06 34.67 30.76
CA GLY A 167 -11.74 34.08 30.53
C GLY A 167 -11.76 33.12 29.36
N THR A 168 -10.65 32.42 29.14
CA THR A 168 -10.50 31.48 28.04
C THR A 168 -10.06 30.12 28.55
N VAL A 169 -10.56 29.07 27.90
CA VAL A 169 -10.00 27.72 28.00
C VAL A 169 -9.16 27.48 26.75
N SER A 170 -7.89 27.14 26.93
CA SER A 170 -7.02 26.74 25.83
C SER A 170 -6.84 25.23 25.79
N GLY A 171 -6.69 24.69 24.59
CA GLY A 171 -6.28 23.30 24.37
C GLY A 171 -5.23 23.24 23.27
N THR A 172 -4.36 22.25 23.33
CA THR A 172 -3.42 21.93 22.26
C THR A 172 -4.03 20.83 21.42
N CYS A 173 -4.04 21.01 20.10
CA CYS A 173 -4.42 19.90 19.23
C CYS A 173 -3.30 18.86 19.17
N SER A 174 -3.63 17.61 19.49
CA SER A 174 -2.70 16.49 19.44
C SER A 174 -3.12 15.46 18.38
N THR A 175 -2.37 14.36 18.31
CA THR A 175 -2.55 13.33 17.27
C THR A 175 -3.96 12.74 17.32
N MET A 176 -4.48 12.35 16.15
CA MET A 176 -5.82 11.81 15.95
C MET A 176 -6.95 12.77 16.39
N GLY A 177 -6.71 14.08 16.34
CA GLY A 177 -7.68 15.09 16.75
C GLY A 177 -7.99 15.07 18.26
N SER A 178 -7.11 14.46 19.06
CA SER A 178 -7.20 14.50 20.53
C SER A 178 -6.78 15.86 21.07
N TYR A 179 -7.22 16.18 22.28
CA TYR A 179 -7.00 17.48 22.91
C TYR A 179 -6.21 17.31 24.20
N VAL A 180 -5.20 18.16 24.41
CA VAL A 180 -4.35 18.18 25.61
C VAL A 180 -4.43 19.54 26.29
#